data_AF-A0A7C3T006-F1
#
_entry.id   AF-A0A7C3T006-F1
#
_cell.length_a   1.000
_cell.length_b   1.000
_cell.length_c   1.000
_cell.angle_alpha   90.00
_cell.angle_beta   90.00
_cell.angle_gamma   90.00
#
_symmetry.space_group_name_H-M   'P 1'
#
loop_
_entity.id
_entity.type
_entity.pdbx_description
1 polymer ?
#
loop_
_entity_poly.entity_id
_entity_poly.type
_entity_poly.pdbx_seq_one_letter_code
_entity_poly.pdbx_strand_id
1 'polypeptide(L)'
;DPTTGALGYGLEYTYSVMERLKIAALFQDDAMTQMPLLANIGFQAWKTKEAKSPEEEYPEWGDAEKRGIMWETVTAVALLMAGADILVLRHPESIRLVKRLIADLSG
;
A
#
# COMPACT_ATOMS: atom_id res chain seq x y z
N ASP A 1 8.09 -1.34 -10.93
CA ASP A 1 7.80 -0.54 -9.73
C ASP A 1 7.29 0.82 -10.18
N PRO A 2 6.00 1.14 -9.99
CA PRO A 2 5.40 2.41 -10.38
C PRO A 2 5.76 3.59 -9.45
N THR A 3 6.70 3.41 -8.50
CA THR A 3 7.09 4.42 -7.49
C THR A 3 5.90 4.84 -6.63
N THR A 4 5.65 4.06 -5.58
CA THR A 4 4.40 4.17 -4.82
C THR A 4 4.36 5.36 -3.87
N GLY A 5 3.25 6.09 -3.83
CA GLY A 5 2.92 7.04 -2.77
C GLY A 5 2.36 6.30 -1.53
N ALA A 6 2.50 6.92 -0.35
CA ALA A 6 1.86 6.44 0.86
C ALA A 6 0.44 7.02 1.01
N LEU A 7 -0.39 6.40 1.85
CA LEU A 7 -1.68 6.97 2.23
C LEU A 7 -1.54 8.44 2.66
N GLY A 8 -2.33 9.33 2.06
CA GLY A 8 -2.29 10.78 2.29
C GLY A 8 -1.16 11.53 1.57
N TYR A 9 -0.26 10.82 0.87
CA TYR A 9 0.92 11.38 0.20
C TYR A 9 1.07 10.81 -1.23
N GLY A 10 0.02 10.96 -2.05
CA GLY A 10 0.04 10.61 -3.46
C GLY A 10 -0.28 9.15 -3.80
N LEU A 11 -0.87 8.41 -2.86
CA LEU A 11 -1.35 7.03 -3.07
C LEU A 11 -2.32 6.94 -4.26
N GLU A 12 -3.22 7.91 -4.42
CA GLU A 12 -4.24 7.99 -5.46
C GLU A 12 -3.66 8.03 -6.88
N TYR A 13 -2.49 8.65 -7.05
CA TYR A 13 -1.77 8.67 -8.32
C TYR A 13 -1.22 7.28 -8.63
N THR A 14 -0.55 6.66 -7.67
CA THR A 14 -0.04 5.29 -7.83
C THR A 14 -1.17 4.30 -8.11
N TYR A 15 -2.26 4.40 -7.35
CA TYR A 15 -3.44 3.56 -7.50
C TYR A 15 -3.98 3.63 -8.93
N SER A 16 -4.24 4.85 -9.43
CA SER A 16 -4.78 5.07 -10.78
C SER A 16 -3.82 4.60 -11.88
N VAL A 17 -2.50 4.78 -11.70
CA VAL A 17 -1.49 4.30 -12.65
C VAL A 17 -1.48 2.78 -12.70
N MET A 18 -1.56 2.11 -11.56
CA MET A 18 -1.57 0.65 -11.49
C MET A 18 -2.81 0.05 -12.17
N GLU A 19 -4.00 0.61 -11.92
CA GLU A 19 -5.22 0.17 -12.60
C GLU A 19 -5.11 0.32 -14.12
N ARG A 20 -4.56 1.44 -14.61
CA ARG A 20 -4.34 1.64 -16.05
C ARG A 20 -3.37 0.61 -16.64
N LEU A 21 -2.30 0.27 -15.93
CA LEU A 21 -1.37 -0.77 -16.35
C LEU A 21 -2.07 -2.14 -16.41
N LYS A 22 -2.88 -2.50 -15.41
CA LYS A 22 -3.65 -3.75 -15.42
C LYS A 22 -4.68 -3.78 -16.55
N ILE A 23 -5.36 -2.68 -16.84
CA ILE A 23 -6.32 -2.59 -17.94
C ILE A 23 -5.62 -2.73 -19.30
N ALA A 24 -4.50 -2.04 -19.51
CA ALA A 24 -3.72 -2.19 -20.74
C ALA A 24 -3.22 -3.63 -20.94
N ALA A 25 -2.71 -4.24 -19.87
CA ALA A 25 -2.19 -5.60 -19.89
C ALA A 25 -3.25 -6.65 -20.24
N LEU A 26 -4.48 -6.50 -19.71
CA LEU A 26 -5.54 -7.50 -19.82
C LEU A 26 -6.51 -7.25 -20.98
N PHE A 27 -6.94 -6.00 -21.19
CA PHE A 27 -7.94 -5.68 -22.21
C PHE A 27 -7.34 -5.27 -23.54
N GLN A 28 -6.17 -4.62 -23.52
CA GLN A 28 -5.52 -4.12 -24.73
C GLN A 28 -4.41 -5.07 -25.21
N ASP A 29 -4.12 -6.13 -24.45
CA ASP A 29 -3.06 -7.11 -24.69
C ASP A 29 -1.69 -6.43 -24.93
N ASP A 30 -1.43 -5.34 -24.21
CA ASP A 30 -0.15 -4.63 -24.30
C ASP A 30 0.94 -5.39 -23.54
N ALA A 31 1.74 -6.15 -24.28
CA ALA A 31 2.85 -6.95 -23.77
C ALA A 31 3.86 -6.14 -22.92
N MET A 32 4.01 -4.84 -23.15
CA MET A 32 4.93 -3.99 -22.37
C MET A 32 4.40 -3.67 -20.96
N THR A 33 3.12 -3.96 -20.69
CA THR A 33 2.47 -3.70 -19.39
C THR A 33 2.11 -4.98 -18.63
N GLN A 34 2.39 -6.16 -19.18
CA GLN A 34 2.07 -7.46 -18.57
C GLN A 34 3.06 -7.91 -17.49
N MET A 35 4.08 -7.10 -17.17
CA MET A 35 5.02 -7.38 -16.09
C MET A 35 4.35 -7.29 -14.70
N PRO A 36 4.80 -8.08 -13.70
CA PRO A 36 4.33 -7.94 -12.33
C PRO A 36 4.60 -6.55 -11.74
N LEU A 37 3.65 -6.05 -10.94
CA LEU A 37 3.71 -4.77 -10.26
C LEU A 37 4.24 -4.94 -8.83
N LEU A 38 5.45 -4.44 -8.60
CA LEU A 38 6.04 -4.33 -7.26
C LEU A 38 5.66 -2.99 -6.62
N ALA A 39 5.23 -3.03 -5.36
CA ALA A 39 4.89 -1.86 -4.54
C ALA A 39 5.80 -1.76 -3.30
N ASN A 40 6.67 -0.74 -3.26
CA ASN A 40 7.60 -0.50 -2.15
C ASN A 40 6.99 0.42 -1.07
N ILE A 41 6.14 -0.17 -0.24
CA ILE A 41 5.24 0.56 0.67
C ILE A 41 5.93 0.98 1.96
N GLY A 42 6.67 0.06 2.60
CA GLY A 42 7.13 0.27 3.97
C GLY A 42 8.00 1.51 4.13
N PHE A 43 8.88 1.83 3.18
CA PHE A 43 9.65 3.08 3.26
C PHE A 43 8.76 4.33 3.20
N GLN A 44 7.75 4.32 2.32
CA GLN A 44 6.91 5.49 2.08
C GLN A 44 5.94 5.72 3.22
N ALA A 45 5.29 4.65 3.71
CA ALA A 45 4.34 4.72 4.81
C ALA A 45 5.02 5.25 6.09
N TRP A 46 6.17 4.68 6.48
CA TRP A 46 6.88 5.06 7.70
C TRP A 46 7.64 6.40 7.62
N LYS A 47 7.69 7.04 6.44
CA LYS A 47 8.23 8.41 6.29
C LYS A 47 7.22 9.48 6.71
N THR A 48 5.93 9.17 6.60
CA THR A 48 4.81 10.09 6.83
C THR A 48 4.79 10.62 8.26
N LYS A 49 4.16 11.77 8.46
CA LYS A 49 4.04 12.39 9.79
C LYS A 49 3.15 11.54 10.69
N GLU A 50 2.01 11.13 10.15
CA GLU A 50 0.96 10.39 10.82
C GLU A 50 1.45 9.04 11.33
N ALA A 51 2.32 8.35 10.58
CA ALA A 51 2.87 7.05 11.02
C ALA A 51 3.90 7.14 12.16
N LYS A 52 4.52 8.30 12.41
CA LYS A 52 5.65 8.43 13.35
C LYS A 52 5.45 9.43 14.48
N SER A 53 4.51 10.36 14.34
CA SER A 53 4.27 11.38 15.35
C SER A 53 3.75 10.74 16.64
N PRO A 54 4.27 11.16 17.80
CA PRO A 54 3.85 10.64 19.10
C PRO A 54 2.44 11.12 19.47
N GLU A 55 1.76 10.37 20.34
CA GLU A 55 0.40 10.70 20.80
C GLU A 55 0.40 11.98 21.65
N GLU A 56 1.49 12.30 22.37
CA GLU A 56 1.61 13.52 23.16
C GLU A 56 1.60 14.79 22.31
N GLU A 57 2.08 14.72 21.06
CA GLU A 57 2.09 15.86 20.13
C GLU A 57 0.76 15.99 19.38
N TYR A 58 0.09 14.87 19.08
CA TYR A 58 -1.22 14.81 18.41
C TYR A 58 -2.18 13.84 19.11
N PRO A 59 -2.75 14.22 20.28
CA PRO A 59 -3.65 13.35 21.03
C PRO A 59 -4.91 12.96 20.24
N GLU A 60 -5.35 13.83 19.33
CA GLU A 60 -6.52 13.62 18.49
C GLU A 60 -6.34 12.52 17.43
N TRP A 61 -5.10 12.10 17.16
CA TRP A 61 -4.80 10.99 16.25
C TRP A 61 -4.81 9.62 16.93
N GLY A 62 -4.91 9.58 18.26
CA GLY A 62 -4.94 8.38 19.09
C GLY A 62 -3.60 7.63 19.18
N ASP A 63 -3.69 6.32 19.42
CA ASP A 63 -2.55 5.44 19.64
C ASP A 63 -1.57 5.40 18.45
N ALA A 64 -0.33 5.83 18.69
CA ALA A 64 0.68 5.98 17.65
C ALA A 64 1.13 4.65 17.02
N GLU A 65 1.23 3.58 17.81
CA GLU A 65 1.65 2.26 17.33
C GLU A 65 0.60 1.69 16.37
N LYS A 66 -0.67 1.65 16.81
CA LYS A 66 -1.79 1.22 15.99
C LYS A 66 -1.90 2.06 14.73
N ARG A 67 -1.75 3.38 14.84
CA ARG A 67 -1.81 4.28 13.68
C ARG A 67 -0.72 3.97 12.66
N GLY A 68 0.54 3.81 13.09
CA GLY A 68 1.64 3.48 12.18
C GLY A 68 1.44 2.14 11.45
N ILE A 69 1.04 1.11 12.20
CA ILE A 69 0.71 -0.22 11.64
C ILE A 69 -0.41 -0.11 10.60
N MET A 70 -1.48 0.61 10.93
CA MET A 70 -2.61 0.80 10.03
C MET A 70 -2.26 1.65 8.81
N TRP A 71 -1.34 2.62 8.93
CA TRP A 71 -0.89 3.44 7.81
C TRP A 71 -0.21 2.61 6.73
N GLU A 72 0.70 1.72 7.13
CA GLU A 72 1.35 0.77 6.23
C GLU A 72 0.34 -0.25 5.68
N THR A 73 -0.53 -0.79 6.55
CA THR A 73 -1.53 -1.79 6.16
C THR A 73 -2.51 -1.24 5.13
N VAL A 74 -3.11 -0.08 5.35
CA VAL A 74 -4.09 0.51 4.42
C VAL A 74 -3.43 0.89 3.10
N THR A 75 -2.20 1.43 3.12
CA THR A 75 -1.44 1.70 1.88
C THR A 75 -1.23 0.41 1.10
N ALA A 76 -0.86 -0.69 1.77
CA ALA A 76 -0.63 -1.98 1.14
C ALA A 76 -1.91 -2.58 0.54
N VAL A 77 -3.01 -2.54 1.28
CA VAL A 77 -4.31 -3.04 0.82
C VAL A 77 -4.81 -2.24 -0.37
N ALA A 78 -4.71 -0.91 -0.35
CA ALA A 78 -5.10 -0.10 -1.49
C ALA A 78 -4.32 -0.48 -2.76
N LEU A 79 -2.99 -0.63 -2.67
CA LEU A 79 -2.19 -1.00 -3.83
C LEU A 79 -2.41 -2.47 -4.26
N LEU A 80 -2.71 -3.37 -3.33
CA LEU A 80 -3.15 -4.73 -3.65
C LEU A 80 -4.42 -4.71 -4.50
N MET A 81 -5.43 -3.92 -4.11
CA MET A 81 -6.67 -3.77 -4.86
C MET A 81 -6.46 -3.15 -6.24
N ALA A 82 -5.47 -2.26 -6.39
CA ALA A 82 -5.05 -1.69 -7.67
C ALA A 82 -4.28 -2.69 -8.57
N GLY A 83 -4.00 -3.89 -8.08
CA GLY A 83 -3.35 -4.96 -8.83
C GLY A 83 -1.85 -5.11 -8.58
N ALA A 84 -1.35 -4.74 -7.39
CA ALA A 84 0.02 -5.07 -6.98
C ALA A 84 0.19 -6.60 -6.87
N ASP A 85 1.27 -7.12 -7.44
CA ASP A 85 1.63 -8.55 -7.36
C ASP A 85 2.61 -8.80 -6.21
N ILE A 86 3.47 -7.83 -5.88
CA ILE A 86 4.49 -7.94 -4.83
C ILE A 86 4.41 -6.72 -3.91
N LEU A 87 4.19 -6.95 -2.62
CA LEU A 87 4.15 -5.90 -1.58
C LEU A 87 5.41 -5.95 -0.72
N VAL A 88 6.13 -4.84 -0.58
CA VAL A 88 7.29 -4.71 0.32
C VAL A 88 6.89 -3.91 1.54
N LEU A 89 6.80 -4.60 2.69
CA LEU A 89 6.41 -4.06 3.99
C LEU A 89 7.56 -4.16 5.00
N ARG A 90 7.46 -3.42 6.11
CA ARG A 90 8.44 -3.35 7.19
C ARG A 90 7.91 -3.88 8.51
N HIS A 91 6.69 -3.54 8.91
CA HIS A 91 6.19 -3.91 10.23
C HIS A 91 5.59 -5.32 10.24
N PRO A 92 6.01 -6.23 11.15
CA PRO A 92 5.53 -7.60 11.20
C PRO A 92 4.01 -7.71 11.35
N GLU A 93 3.40 -6.84 12.15
CA GLU A 93 1.95 -6.84 12.35
C GLU A 93 1.19 -6.43 11.07
N SER A 94 1.68 -5.44 10.33
CA SER A 94 1.12 -5.06 9.03
C SER A 94 1.18 -6.24 8.05
N ILE A 95 2.31 -6.97 8.01
CA ILE A 95 2.47 -8.18 7.20
C ILE A 95 1.44 -9.24 7.59
N ARG A 96 1.25 -9.47 8.90
CA ARG A 96 0.29 -10.44 9.42
C ARG A 96 -1.15 -10.09 9.00
N LEU A 97 -1.53 -8.82 9.11
CA LEU A 97 -2.85 -8.32 8.74
C LEU A 97 -3.10 -8.42 7.23
N VAL A 98 -2.15 -7.97 6.41
CA VAL A 98 -2.26 -8.04 4.94
C VAL A 98 -2.33 -9.49 4.47
N LYS A 99 -1.52 -10.41 5.04
CA LYS A 99 -1.61 -11.85 4.72
C LYS A 99 -2.96 -12.45 5.07
N ARG A 100 -3.54 -12.09 6.22
CA ARG A 100 -4.89 -12.52 6.59
C ARG A 100 -5.90 -12.05 5.55
N LEU A 101 -5.87 -10.77 5.19
CA LEU A 101 -6.78 -10.24 4.18
C LEU A 101 -6.64 -10.95 2.83
N ILE A 102 -5.41 -11.22 2.38
CA ILE A 102 -5.17 -11.95 1.12
C ILE A 102 -5.78 -13.35 1.20
N ALA A 103 -5.62 -14.05 2.32
CA ALA A 103 -6.25 -15.36 2.52
C ALA A 103 -7.77 -15.28 2.45
N ASP A 104 -8.38 -14.31 3.15
CA ASP A 104 -9.84 -14.10 3.15
C ASP A 104 -10.38 -13.77 1.75
N LEU A 105 -9.63 -13.05 0.92
CA LEU A 105 -10.00 -12.71 -0.46
C LEU A 105 -9.78 -13.87 -1.46
N SER A 106 -8.89 -14.82 -1.15
CA SER A 106 -8.51 -15.90 -2.07
C SER A 106 -9.39 -17.15 -1.94
N GLY A 107 -10.24 -17.23 -0.90
CA GLY A 107 -11.14 -18.37 -0.65
C GLY A 107 -10.51 -19.44 0.24
#